data_AF-A0AAJ1TTM6-F1
#
_entry.id   AF-A0AAJ1TTM6-F1
#
_cell.length_a   1.000
_cell.length_b   1.000
_cell.length_c   1.000
_cell.angle_alpha   90.00
_cell.angle_beta   90.00
_cell.angle_gamma   90.00
#
_symmetry.space_group_name_H-M   'P 1'
#
loop_
_entity.id
_entity.type
_entity.pdbx_description
1 polymer ?
#
loop_
_entity_poly.entity_id
_entity_poly.type
_entity_poly.pdbx_seq_one_letter_code
_entity_poly.pdbx_strand_id
1 'polypeptide(L)'
;MTTPPQSPVASAADTATRILAVADRDVTFILRVVGESQQTLVEHFQSFIEESLNACGIGYGDHPLLRPFVDTHARELAEFVHNGIALRHRFGLRDCEAANIMPPDLRRVDLWDDLRSLIEQAEAHFAASPQGLPAILAEVTAFQESRRKDDADA
;
A
#
# COMPACT_ATOMS: atom_id res chain seq x y z
N MET A 1 -31.62 -14.28 33.48
CA MET A 1 -31.07 -13.44 32.38
C MET A 1 -29.64 -13.88 32.17
N THR A 2 -29.37 -14.64 31.12
CA THR A 2 -28.02 -15.10 30.78
C THR A 2 -27.51 -14.20 29.67
N THR A 3 -26.55 -13.34 29.97
CA THR A 3 -25.86 -12.50 29.00
C THR A 3 -25.07 -13.43 28.05
N PRO A 4 -25.15 -13.28 26.72
CA PRO A 4 -24.31 -14.07 25.82
C PRO A 4 -22.83 -13.68 26.02
N PRO A 5 -21.88 -14.62 25.88
CA PRO A 5 -20.47 -14.31 25.93
C PRO A 5 -20.14 -13.37 24.76
N GLN A 6 -19.74 -12.14 25.08
CA GLN A 6 -19.17 -11.24 24.10
C GLN A 6 -17.87 -11.88 23.63
N SER A 7 -17.80 -12.26 22.35
CA SER A 7 -16.54 -12.71 21.76
C SER A 7 -15.48 -11.68 22.08
N PRO A 8 -14.36 -12.04 22.74
CA PRO A 8 -13.34 -11.07 23.06
C PRO A 8 -12.87 -10.44 21.76
N VAL A 9 -12.87 -9.11 21.69
CA VAL A 9 -12.22 -8.39 20.60
C VAL A 9 -10.79 -8.92 20.57
N ALA A 10 -10.39 -9.52 19.45
CA ALA A 10 -9.07 -10.11 19.32
C ALA A 10 -8.04 -9.01 19.58
N SER A 11 -7.10 -9.25 20.50
CA SER A 11 -6.06 -8.26 20.78
C SER A 11 -5.19 -8.03 19.54
N ALA A 12 -4.44 -6.93 19.51
CA ALA A 12 -3.46 -6.71 18.45
C ALA A 12 -2.46 -7.87 18.33
N ALA A 13 -2.07 -8.47 19.47
CA ALA A 13 -1.22 -9.65 19.51
C ALA A 13 -1.89 -10.89 18.88
N ASP A 14 -3.17 -11.13 19.16
CA ASP A 14 -3.93 -12.23 18.54
C ASP A 14 -4.07 -12.02 17.02
N THR A 15 -4.30 -10.79 16.60
CA THR A 15 -4.43 -10.40 15.19
C THR A 15 -3.10 -10.57 14.45
N ALA A 16 -2.00 -10.05 15.00
CA ALA A 16 -0.65 -10.24 14.45
C ALA A 16 -0.29 -11.73 14.36
N THR A 17 -0.61 -12.52 15.39
CA THR A 17 -0.40 -13.98 15.38
C THR A 17 -1.18 -14.67 14.26
N ARG A 18 -2.45 -14.29 14.06
CA ARG A 18 -3.29 -14.85 13.01
C ARG A 18 -2.80 -14.49 11.61
N ILE A 19 -2.31 -13.27 11.40
CA ILE A 19 -1.68 -12.85 10.15
C ILE A 19 -0.40 -13.65 9.91
N LEU A 20 0.46 -13.79 10.93
CA LEU A 20 1.71 -14.51 10.82
C LEU A 20 1.50 -16.00 10.52
N ALA A 21 0.42 -16.60 11.03
CA ALA A 21 0.08 -18.01 10.78
C ALA A 21 -0.16 -18.35 9.30
N VAL A 22 -0.54 -17.36 8.48
CA VAL A 22 -0.74 -17.52 7.02
C VAL A 22 0.31 -16.78 6.20
N ALA A 23 1.35 -16.25 6.83
CA ALA A 23 2.33 -15.37 6.20
C ALA A 23 3.10 -16.04 5.05
N ASP A 24 3.34 -17.35 5.11
CA ASP A 24 3.99 -18.07 4.01
C ASP A 24 3.19 -18.01 2.69
N ARG A 25 1.88 -17.75 2.77
CA ARG A 25 1.01 -17.54 1.60
C ARG A 25 0.77 -16.06 1.32
N ASP A 26 0.57 -15.26 2.37
CA ASP A 26 0.01 -13.91 2.25
C ASP A 26 1.08 -12.80 2.39
N VAL A 27 2.31 -13.12 2.79
CA VAL A 27 3.45 -12.19 2.87
C VAL A 27 4.47 -12.50 1.79
N THR A 28 4.71 -11.52 0.93
CA THR A 28 5.66 -11.60 -0.19
C THR A 28 6.59 -10.39 -0.15
N PHE A 29 7.88 -10.65 -0.27
CA PHE A 29 8.89 -9.63 -0.50
C PHE A 29 9.02 -9.36 -1.98
N ILE A 30 9.05 -8.09 -2.35
CA ILE A 30 9.21 -7.67 -3.74
C ILE A 30 10.53 -6.92 -3.90
N LEU A 31 11.22 -7.18 -5.01
CA LEU A 31 12.33 -6.35 -5.42
C LEU A 31 11.80 -5.00 -5.90
N ARG A 32 12.26 -3.91 -5.29
CA ARG A 32 11.96 -2.56 -5.73
C ARG A 32 13.24 -1.86 -6.17
N VAL A 33 13.28 -1.42 -7.43
CA VAL A 33 14.33 -0.51 -7.91
C VAL A 33 14.02 0.88 -7.36
N VAL A 34 14.98 1.52 -6.71
CA VAL A 34 14.85 2.85 -6.08
C VAL A 34 16.07 3.72 -6.40
N GLY A 35 15.95 5.03 -6.20
CA GLY A 35 17.06 5.97 -6.36
C GLY A 35 17.48 6.19 -7.81
N GLU A 36 18.78 6.40 -8.03
CA GLU A 36 19.37 6.75 -9.33
C GLU A 36 19.01 5.75 -10.45
N SER A 37 18.90 4.46 -10.12
CA SER A 37 18.51 3.43 -11.09
C SER A 37 17.13 3.66 -11.71
N GLN A 38 16.20 4.30 -11.00
CA GLN A 38 14.90 4.68 -11.57
C GLN A 38 15.08 5.79 -12.61
N GLN A 39 15.94 6.76 -12.31
CA GLN A 39 16.22 7.88 -13.19
C GLN A 39 16.94 7.41 -14.47
N THR A 40 17.92 6.51 -14.35
CA THR A 40 18.61 5.91 -15.50
C THR A 40 17.62 5.26 -16.47
N LEU A 41 16.57 4.61 -15.96
CA LEU A 41 15.57 3.95 -16.78
C LEU A 41 14.67 4.97 -17.50
N VAL A 42 14.29 6.05 -16.83
CA VAL A 42 13.54 7.16 -17.44
C VAL A 42 14.36 7.82 -18.54
N GLU A 43 15.64 8.13 -18.27
CA GLU A 43 16.55 8.73 -19.26
C GLU A 43 16.72 7.82 -20.49
N HIS A 44 16.86 6.51 -20.28
CA HIS A 44 16.90 5.55 -21.38
C HIS A 44 15.64 5.61 -22.25
N PHE A 45 14.45 5.64 -21.63
CA PHE A 45 13.20 5.71 -22.39
C PHE A 45 12.95 7.07 -23.05
N GLN A 46 13.44 8.17 -22.46
CA GLN A 46 13.44 9.47 -23.13
C GLN A 46 14.25 9.39 -24.43
N SER A 47 15.51 8.96 -24.37
CA SER A 47 16.35 8.82 -25.56
C SER A 47 15.74 7.85 -26.59
N PHE A 48 15.14 6.75 -26.15
CA PHE A 48 14.46 5.81 -27.04
C PHE A 48 13.29 6.45 -27.80
N ILE A 49 12.42 7.19 -27.11
CA ILE A 49 11.27 7.85 -27.74
C ILE A 49 11.76 8.96 -28.69
N GLU A 50 12.79 9.70 -28.29
CA GLU A 50 13.43 10.75 -29.12
C GLU A 50 13.98 10.21 -30.43
N GLU A 51 14.76 9.14 -30.36
CA GLU A 51 15.31 8.46 -31.53
C GLU A 51 14.20 7.93 -32.44
N SER A 52 13.12 7.41 -31.85
CA SER A 52 11.94 6.92 -32.58
C SER A 52 11.19 8.05 -33.30
N LEU A 53 11.03 9.21 -32.67
CA LEU A 53 10.43 10.40 -33.28
C LEU A 53 11.30 10.92 -34.43
N ASN A 54 12.61 11.03 -34.21
CA ASN A 54 13.56 11.46 -35.23
C ASN A 54 13.56 10.52 -36.44
N ALA A 55 13.46 9.21 -36.23
CA ALA A 55 13.36 8.22 -37.31
C ALA A 55 12.08 8.40 -38.16
N CYS A 56 11.03 8.97 -37.58
CA CYS A 56 9.80 9.37 -38.28
C CYS A 56 9.85 10.79 -38.87
N GLY A 57 11.00 11.47 -38.78
CA GLY A 57 11.18 12.83 -39.27
C GLY A 57 10.59 13.92 -38.37
N ILE A 58 10.30 13.61 -37.10
CA ILE A 58 9.77 14.54 -36.10
C ILE A 58 10.89 14.90 -35.11
N GLY A 59 11.35 16.14 -35.15
CA GLY A 59 12.30 16.69 -34.20
C GLY A 59 11.60 17.34 -32.99
N TYR A 60 12.30 17.46 -31.86
CA TYR A 60 11.77 18.11 -30.66
C TYR A 60 11.32 19.56 -30.84
N GLY A 61 11.97 20.28 -31.76
CA GLY A 61 11.62 21.66 -32.06
C GLY A 61 10.29 21.82 -32.81
N ASP A 62 9.74 20.72 -33.33
CA ASP A 62 8.60 20.77 -34.24
C ASP A 62 7.29 21.06 -33.51
N HIS A 63 7.19 20.73 -32.22
CA HIS A 63 5.99 21.00 -31.45
C HIS A 63 6.25 21.15 -29.94
N PRO A 64 5.72 22.20 -29.26
CA PRO A 64 5.99 22.48 -27.85
C PRO A 64 5.47 21.40 -26.88
N LEU A 65 4.49 20.59 -27.30
CA LEU A 65 3.98 19.47 -26.49
C LEU A 65 4.82 18.19 -26.60
N LEU A 66 5.82 18.12 -27.49
CA LEU A 66 6.62 16.90 -27.63
C LEU A 66 7.45 16.60 -26.39
N ARG A 67 8.04 17.62 -25.77
CA ARG A 67 8.82 17.43 -24.54
C ARG A 67 8.00 16.84 -23.38
N PRO A 68 6.86 17.43 -22.97
CA PRO A 68 6.04 16.82 -21.91
C PRO A 68 5.46 15.46 -22.32
N PHE A 69 5.21 15.23 -23.61
CA PHE A 69 4.79 13.93 -24.14
C PHE A 69 5.88 12.86 -23.91
N VAL A 70 7.13 13.14 -24.32
CA VAL A 70 8.26 12.23 -24.11
C VAL A 70 8.50 11.97 -22.63
N ASP A 71 8.52 13.01 -21.79
CA ASP A 71 8.73 12.87 -20.35
C ASP A 71 7.66 12.00 -19.68
N THR A 72 6.40 12.15 -20.09
CA THR A 72 5.29 11.37 -19.53
C THR A 72 5.41 9.91 -19.93
N HIS A 73 5.57 9.62 -21.22
CA HIS A 73 5.63 8.24 -21.71
C HIS A 73 6.90 7.52 -21.27
N ALA A 74 8.03 8.22 -21.13
CA ALA A 74 9.24 7.63 -20.57
C ALA A 74 9.04 7.17 -19.12
N ARG A 75 8.32 7.95 -18.30
CA ARG A 75 7.97 7.55 -16.92
C ARG A 75 7.01 6.37 -16.88
N GLU A 76 6.00 6.35 -17.74
CA GLU A 76 5.06 5.23 -17.84
C GLU A 76 5.76 3.93 -18.22
N LEU A 77 6.68 3.97 -19.19
CA LEU A 77 7.49 2.81 -19.58
C LEU A 77 8.43 2.37 -18.46
N ALA A 78 9.07 3.32 -17.78
CA ALA A 78 9.92 3.02 -16.62
C ALA A 78 9.11 2.38 -15.49
N GLU A 79 7.93 2.91 -15.18
CA GLU A 79 7.03 2.34 -14.18
C GLU A 79 6.55 0.93 -14.56
N PHE A 80 6.22 0.71 -15.83
CA PHE A 80 5.87 -0.63 -16.34
C PHE A 80 6.99 -1.64 -16.06
N VAL A 81 8.24 -1.29 -16.35
CA VAL A 81 9.40 -2.15 -16.09
C VAL A 81 9.62 -2.36 -14.59
N HIS A 82 9.55 -1.30 -13.78
CA HIS A 82 9.70 -1.41 -12.32
C HIS A 82 8.65 -2.35 -11.71
N ASN A 83 7.39 -2.20 -12.11
CA ASN A 83 6.29 -3.06 -11.68
C ASN A 83 6.49 -4.49 -12.20
N GLY A 84 6.97 -4.66 -13.43
CA GLY A 84 7.31 -5.96 -14.00
C GLY A 84 8.42 -6.68 -13.23
N ILE A 85 9.47 -5.97 -12.81
CA ILE A 85 10.53 -6.51 -11.96
C ILE A 85 9.97 -6.95 -10.61
N ALA A 86 9.18 -6.10 -9.95
CA ALA A 86 8.55 -6.42 -8.66
C ALA A 86 7.59 -7.62 -8.75
N LEU A 87 6.92 -7.80 -9.89
CA LEU A 87 6.04 -8.95 -10.16
C LEU A 87 6.82 -10.26 -10.39
N ARG A 88 7.96 -10.18 -11.09
CA ARG A 88 8.79 -11.35 -11.42
C ARG A 88 9.65 -11.82 -10.26
N HIS A 89 10.09 -10.90 -9.42
CA HIS A 89 10.97 -11.15 -8.28
C HIS A 89 10.19 -11.00 -6.98
N ARG A 90 9.19 -11.89 -6.83
CA ARG A 90 8.43 -12.08 -5.59
C ARG A 90 9.01 -13.27 -4.85
N PHE A 91 9.25 -13.09 -3.55
CA PHE A 91 9.80 -14.12 -2.70
C PHE A 91 8.89 -14.34 -1.50
N GLY A 92 8.56 -15.60 -1.22
CA GLY A 92 7.82 -15.95 -0.01
C GLY A 92 8.69 -15.78 1.24
N LEU A 93 8.06 -15.45 2.37
CA LEU A 93 8.74 -15.27 3.65
C LEU A 93 9.63 -16.47 4.03
N ARG A 94 9.10 -17.69 3.87
CA ARG A 94 9.84 -18.92 4.16
C ARG A 94 11.08 -19.10 3.28
N ASP A 95 10.98 -18.82 1.98
CA ASP A 95 12.08 -19.01 1.03
C ASP A 95 13.23 -18.04 1.33
N CYS A 96 12.88 -16.80 1.67
CA CYS A 96 13.87 -15.79 2.04
C CYS A 96 14.62 -16.13 3.33
N GLU A 97 13.93 -16.60 4.36
CA GLU A 97 14.56 -17.01 5.61
C GLU A 97 15.46 -18.24 5.41
N ALA A 98 15.00 -19.24 4.65
CA ALA A 98 15.78 -20.44 4.36
C ALA A 98 17.07 -20.11 3.60
N ALA A 99 17.02 -19.11 2.71
CA ALA A 99 18.17 -18.65 1.95
C ALA A 99 19.01 -17.58 2.69
N ASN A 100 18.62 -17.19 3.92
CA ASN A 100 19.26 -16.12 4.69
C ASN A 100 19.42 -14.81 3.88
N ILE A 101 18.41 -14.48 3.08
CA ILE A 101 18.37 -13.30 2.20
C ILE A 101 17.78 -12.07 2.93
N MET A 102 17.15 -12.28 4.09
CA MET A 102 16.59 -11.19 4.88
C MET A 102 17.67 -10.33 5.54
N PRO A 103 17.43 -9.01 5.69
CA PRO A 103 18.18 -8.20 6.63
C PRO A 103 18.23 -8.90 8.01
N PRO A 104 19.35 -8.81 8.75
CA PRO A 104 19.48 -9.49 10.04
C PRO A 104 18.39 -9.08 11.05
N ASP A 105 17.82 -7.89 10.87
CA ASP A 105 16.78 -7.28 11.71
C ASP A 105 15.34 -7.60 11.26
N LEU A 106 15.14 -8.35 10.18
CA LEU A 106 13.82 -8.63 9.62
C LEU A 106 13.48 -10.12 9.67
N ARG A 107 13.18 -10.63 10.87
CA ARG A 107 12.72 -12.01 11.09
C ARG A 107 11.21 -12.04 11.37
N ARG A 108 10.62 -13.24 11.34
CA ARG A 108 9.21 -13.43 11.77
C ARG A 108 8.86 -12.82 13.13
N VAL A 109 9.80 -12.85 14.08
CA VAL A 109 9.59 -12.25 15.42
C VAL A 109 9.51 -10.73 15.31
N ASP A 110 10.42 -10.09 14.58
CA ASP A 110 10.42 -8.64 14.37
C ASP A 110 9.18 -8.19 13.58
N LEU A 111 8.83 -8.92 12.51
CA LEU A 111 7.62 -8.68 11.73
C LEU A 111 6.35 -8.80 12.59
N TRP A 112 6.30 -9.76 13.51
CA TRP A 112 5.18 -9.89 14.44
C TRP A 112 5.08 -8.70 15.39
N ASP A 113 6.21 -8.25 15.92
CA ASP A 113 6.28 -7.09 16.81
C ASP A 113 5.84 -5.80 16.09
N ASP A 114 6.32 -5.58 14.86
CA ASP A 114 5.92 -4.45 14.02
C ASP A 114 4.43 -4.48 13.69
N LEU A 115 3.90 -5.64 13.27
CA LEU A 115 2.47 -5.80 12.98
C LEU A 115 1.61 -5.47 14.20
N ARG A 116 1.95 -6.03 15.36
CA ARG A 116 1.25 -5.74 16.62
C ARG A 116 1.27 -4.24 16.92
N SER A 117 2.46 -3.63 16.88
CA SER A 117 2.62 -2.21 17.21
C SER A 117 1.84 -1.30 16.26
N LEU A 118 1.87 -1.57 14.95
CA LEU A 118 1.12 -0.79 13.98
C LEU A 118 -0.40 -0.94 14.15
N ILE A 119 -0.89 -2.13 14.49
CA ILE A 119 -2.31 -2.36 14.81
C ILE A 119 -2.70 -1.52 16.04
N GLU A 120 -1.93 -1.59 17.13
CA GLU A 120 -2.19 -0.81 18.34
C GLU A 120 -2.19 0.70 18.07
N GLN A 121 -1.24 1.17 17.26
CA GLN A 121 -1.17 2.58 16.87
C GLN A 121 -2.38 3.00 16.02
N ALA A 122 -2.81 2.16 15.08
CA ALA A 122 -3.99 2.43 14.25
C ALA A 122 -5.28 2.45 15.08
N GLU A 123 -5.45 1.51 16.01
CA GLU A 123 -6.58 1.46 16.94
C GLU A 123 -6.61 2.70 17.84
N ALA A 124 -5.47 3.07 18.44
CA ALA A 124 -5.35 4.25 19.27
C ALA A 124 -5.64 5.54 18.47
N HIS A 125 -5.10 5.64 17.25
CA HIS A 125 -5.36 6.77 16.36
C HIS A 125 -6.84 6.87 16.02
N PHE A 126 -7.50 5.77 15.65
CA PHE A 126 -8.92 5.75 15.31
C PHE A 126 -9.81 6.12 16.51
N ALA A 127 -9.47 5.64 17.70
CA ALA A 127 -10.20 5.95 18.92
C ALA A 127 -10.08 7.44 19.32
N ALA A 128 -8.91 8.04 19.12
CA ALA A 128 -8.61 9.42 19.52
C ALA A 128 -8.86 10.47 18.42
N SER A 129 -8.88 10.06 17.15
CA SER A 129 -8.98 10.99 16.01
C SER A 129 -10.38 11.62 15.95
N PRO A 130 -10.49 12.96 15.77
CA PRO A 130 -11.78 13.63 15.58
C PRO A 130 -12.57 13.12 14.37
N GLN A 131 -11.89 12.54 13.38
CA GLN A 131 -12.48 11.94 12.18
C GLN A 131 -12.69 10.42 12.31
N GLY A 132 -12.32 9.81 13.45
CA GLY A 132 -12.42 8.38 13.72
C GLY A 132 -13.72 8.02 14.45
N LEU A 133 -13.59 7.28 15.56
CA LEU A 133 -14.74 6.81 16.35
C LEU A 133 -15.69 7.95 16.80
N PRO A 134 -15.21 9.10 17.29
CA PRO A 134 -16.09 10.22 17.67
C PRO A 134 -16.99 10.73 16.53
N ALA A 135 -16.46 10.81 15.30
CA ALA A 135 -17.24 11.26 14.14
C ALA A 135 -18.38 10.28 13.82
N ILE A 136 -18.08 8.98 13.83
CA ILE A 136 -19.08 7.93 13.57
C ILE A 136 -20.16 7.94 14.66
N LEU A 137 -19.77 8.09 15.93
CA LEU A 137 -20.75 8.15 17.03
C LEU A 137 -21.66 9.38 16.92
N ALA A 138 -21.11 10.53 16.52
CA ALA A 138 -21.91 11.74 16.29
C ALA A 138 -22.92 11.54 15.15
N GLU A 139 -22.50 10.94 14.04
CA GLU A 139 -23.36 10.66 12.89
C GLU A 139 -24.48 9.66 13.22
N VAL A 140 -24.15 8.56 13.91
CA VAL A 140 -25.13 7.56 14.35
C VAL A 140 -26.13 8.17 15.33
N THR A 141 -25.68 9.01 16.26
CA THR A 141 -26.57 9.67 17.22
C THR A 141 -27.52 10.63 16.51
N ALA A 142 -27.01 11.46 15.61
CA ALA A 142 -27.83 12.38 14.81
C ALA A 142 -28.89 11.63 13.98
N PHE A 143 -28.54 10.50 13.38
CA PHE A 143 -29.47 9.65 12.63
C PHE A 143 -30.57 9.03 13.51
N GLN A 144 -30.23 8.61 14.74
CA GLN A 144 -31.22 8.06 15.68
C GLN A 144 -32.16 9.15 16.22
N GLU A 145 -31.68 10.37 16.39
CA GLU A 145 -32.50 11.51 16.82
C GLU A 145 -33.48 11.95 15.73
N SER A 146 -33.07 11.96 14.46
CA SER A 146 -33.99 12.27 13.35
C SER A 146 -35.11 11.23 13.24
N ARG A 147 -34.79 9.94 13.34
CA ARG A 147 -35.79 8.85 13.33
C ARG A 147 -36.80 8.97 14.47
N ARG A 148 -36.36 9.29 15.69
CA ARG A 148 -37.26 9.47 16.84
C ARG A 148 -38.20 10.66 16.71
N LYS A 149 -37.78 11.71 16.00
CA LYS A 149 -38.61 12.88 15.75
C LYS A 149 -39.70 12.60 14.71
N ASP A 150 -39.35 11.88 13.65
CA ASP A 150 -40.30 11.48 12.61
C ASP A 150 -41.41 10.54 13.15
N ASP A 151 -41.07 9.67 14.10
CA ASP A 151 -42.04 8.77 14.77
C ASP A 151 -42.93 9.49 15.81
N ALA A 152 -42.53 10.68 16.29
CA ALA A 152 -43.29 11.47 17.26
C ALA A 152 -44.25 12.47 16.61
N ASP A 153 -44.00 12.83 15.35
CA ASP A 153 -44.84 13.70 14.52
C ASP A 153 -45.86 12.93 13.65
N ALA A 154 -45.91 11.59 13.78
CA ALA A 154 -46.86 10.66 13.12
C ALA A 154 -47.96 10.18 14.07
#